data_AF-A0A537NDS6-F1
#
_entry.id   AF-A0A537NDS6-F1
#
_cell.length_a   1.000
_cell.length_b   1.000
_cell.length_c   1.000
_cell.angle_alpha   90.00
_cell.angle_beta   90.00
_cell.angle_gamma   90.00
#
_symmetry.space_group_name_H-M   'P 1'
#
loop_
_entity.id
_entity.type
_entity.pdbx_description
1 polymer ?
#
loop_
_entity_poly.entity_id
_entity_poly.type
_entity_poly.pdbx_seq_one_letter_code
_entity_poly.pdbx_strand_id
1 'polypeptide(L)'
;MVRRRVGEGMGGERALPAGLVLGIFGEADQVISLADVRRFRDCLERYDKSYTIKIYPGAPHGWLNDTMPGRYRRAAAEAAWALQLAFLARVFAPGYDRSRRVQVYKSEHSANYDFSKNVRLE
;
A
#
# COMPACT_ATOMS: atom_id res chain seq x y z
N MET A 1 20.31 -29.11 -40.95
CA MET A 1 18.96 -29.21 -40.36
C MET A 1 18.98 -28.57 -38.97
N VAL A 2 18.74 -27.27 -38.87
CA VAL A 2 18.69 -26.54 -37.59
C VAL A 2 17.24 -26.47 -37.16
N ARG A 3 16.85 -27.23 -36.13
CA ARG A 3 15.53 -27.07 -35.50
C ARG A 3 15.61 -25.94 -34.48
N ARG A 4 14.99 -24.80 -34.79
CA ARG A 4 14.68 -23.75 -33.81
C ARG A 4 13.78 -24.37 -32.73
N ARG A 5 14.15 -24.25 -31.46
CA ARG A 5 13.18 -24.38 -30.36
C ARG A 5 12.40 -23.07 -30.32
N VAL A 6 11.12 -23.16 -30.66
CA VAL A 6 10.13 -22.10 -30.40
C VAL A 6 10.01 -22.02 -28.88
N GLY A 7 10.37 -20.86 -28.32
CA GLY A 7 10.08 -20.55 -26.93
C GLY A 7 8.59 -20.31 -26.79
N GLU A 8 7.92 -21.16 -26.03
CA GLU A 8 6.55 -20.93 -25.57
C GLU A 8 6.53 -19.72 -24.63
N GLY A 9 6.25 -18.55 -25.17
CA GLY A 9 5.79 -17.41 -24.40
C GLY A 9 4.28 -17.53 -24.17
N MET A 10 3.87 -18.43 -23.27
CA MET A 10 2.49 -18.44 -22.78
C MET A 10 2.43 -17.63 -21.49
N GLY A 11 1.63 -16.55 -21.54
CA GLY A 11 1.32 -15.69 -20.41
C GLY A 11 0.68 -16.50 -19.29
N GLY A 12 1.50 -17.02 -18.38
CA GLY A 12 1.05 -17.59 -17.13
C GLY A 12 0.56 -16.47 -16.22
N GLU A 13 -0.67 -16.61 -15.74
CA GLU A 13 -1.28 -15.75 -14.75
C GLU A 13 -0.34 -15.66 -13.54
N ARG A 14 0.33 -14.53 -13.40
CA ARG A 14 1.41 -14.37 -12.43
C ARG A 14 0.77 -14.09 -11.07
N ALA A 15 0.48 -15.14 -10.34
CA ALA A 15 -0.05 -15.05 -8.98
C ALA A 15 0.80 -14.07 -8.16
N LEU A 16 0.13 -13.20 -7.39
CA LEU A 16 0.79 -12.31 -6.45
C LEU A 16 1.67 -13.18 -5.52
N PRO A 17 2.94 -12.80 -5.27
CA PRO A 17 3.76 -13.50 -4.31
C PRO A 17 3.07 -13.50 -2.96
N ALA A 18 2.83 -14.69 -2.39
CA ALA A 18 2.17 -14.80 -1.08
C ALA A 18 2.96 -14.04 -0.01
N GLY A 19 2.27 -13.20 0.77
CA GLY A 19 2.83 -12.55 1.96
C GLY A 19 3.54 -11.21 1.75
N LEU A 20 3.36 -10.54 0.60
CA LEU A 20 3.77 -9.14 0.40
C LEU A 20 2.58 -8.19 0.60
N VAL A 21 2.72 -7.21 1.48
CA VAL A 21 1.61 -6.31 1.86
C VAL A 21 1.93 -4.85 1.54
N LEU A 22 1.01 -4.15 0.88
CA LEU A 22 0.99 -2.70 0.78
C LEU A 22 -0.22 -2.16 1.56
N GLY A 23 0.02 -1.31 2.55
CA GLY A 23 -1.01 -0.58 3.30
C GLY A 23 -0.91 0.92 3.06
N ILE A 24 -2.00 1.53 2.59
CA ILE A 24 -2.08 2.98 2.37
C ILE A 24 -3.26 3.49 3.19
N PHE A 25 -2.96 4.37 4.15
CA PHE A 25 -3.92 4.84 5.14
C PHE A 25 -3.95 6.36 5.19
N GLY A 26 -5.08 6.92 5.59
CA GLY A 26 -5.23 8.35 5.88
C GLY A 26 -5.17 8.62 7.38
N GLU A 27 -4.51 9.70 7.79
CA GLU A 27 -4.45 10.10 9.20
C GLU A 27 -5.83 10.50 9.75
N ALA A 28 -6.62 11.22 8.95
CA ALA A 28 -7.93 11.75 9.35
C ALA A 28 -9.07 10.75 9.09
N ASP A 29 -8.76 9.48 8.82
CA ASP A 29 -9.75 8.44 8.63
C ASP A 29 -10.54 8.23 9.92
N GLN A 30 -11.86 8.37 9.84
CA GLN A 30 -12.77 8.23 10.98
C GLN A 30 -13.18 6.78 11.28
N VAL A 31 -12.82 5.84 10.40
CA VAL A 31 -13.11 4.40 10.53
C VAL A 31 -11.86 3.64 10.96
N ILE A 32 -10.69 4.03 10.47
CA ILE A 32 -9.41 3.35 10.73
C ILE A 32 -8.48 4.27 11.53
N SER A 33 -8.29 3.97 12.81
CA SER A 33 -7.42 4.77 13.67
C SER A 33 -5.93 4.52 13.41
N LEU A 34 -5.05 5.45 13.80
CA LEU A 34 -3.60 5.21 13.78
C LEU A 34 -3.19 4.07 14.72
N ALA A 35 -3.95 3.83 15.80
CA ALA A 35 -3.73 2.70 16.69
C ALA A 35 -3.98 1.37 15.97
N ASP A 36 -5.03 1.28 15.16
CA ASP A 36 -5.31 0.10 14.33
C ASP A 36 -4.23 -0.13 13.27
N VAL A 37 -3.77 0.94 12.61
CA VAL A 37 -2.67 0.83 11.62
C VAL A 37 -1.38 0.34 12.28
N ARG A 38 -1.06 0.83 13.49
CA ARG A 38 0.11 0.37 14.27
C ARG A 38 -0.06 -1.08 14.69
N ARG A 39 -1.22 -1.48 15.19
CA ARG A 39 -1.53 -2.88 15.52
C ARG A 39 -1.38 -3.80 14.30
N PHE A 40 -1.86 -3.34 13.14
CA PHE A 40 -1.71 -4.07 11.88
C PHE A 40 -0.23 -4.26 11.51
N ARG A 41 0.58 -3.18 11.59
CA ARG A 41 2.04 -3.26 11.40
C ARG A 41 2.67 -4.25 12.38
N ASP A 42 2.35 -4.16 13.67
CA ASP A 42 2.96 -5.00 14.71
C ASP A 42 2.64 -6.49 14.47
N CYS A 43 1.45 -6.81 13.95
CA CYS A 43 1.13 -8.16 13.50
C CYS A 43 2.01 -8.61 12.33
N LEU A 44 2.24 -7.77 11.32
CA LEU A 44 3.10 -8.11 10.18
C LEU A 44 4.55 -8.34 10.62
N GLU A 45 5.06 -7.51 11.54
CA GLU A 45 6.39 -7.67 12.11
C GLU A 45 6.52 -8.96 12.92
N ARG A 46 5.53 -9.27 13.77
CA ARG A 46 5.51 -10.49 14.59
C ARG A 46 5.65 -11.77 13.74
N TYR A 47 5.09 -11.78 12.54
CA TYR A 47 5.15 -12.93 11.63
C TYR A 47 6.18 -12.78 10.51
N ASP A 48 7.13 -11.84 10.66
CA ASP A 48 8.22 -11.55 9.73
C ASP A 48 7.75 -11.44 8.27
N LYS A 49 6.68 -10.66 8.06
CA LYS A 49 6.14 -10.41 6.72
C LYS A 49 6.83 -9.21 6.08
N SER A 50 7.01 -9.26 4.76
CA SER A 50 7.42 -8.09 4.00
C SER A 50 6.23 -7.16 3.82
N TYR A 51 6.39 -5.89 4.17
CA TYR A 51 5.33 -4.90 4.04
C TYR A 51 5.86 -3.51 3.67
N THR A 52 4.98 -2.70 3.10
CA THR A 52 5.14 -1.25 2.99
C THR A 52 3.85 -0.61 3.49
N ILE A 53 3.95 0.23 4.53
CA ILE A 53 2.82 0.97 5.09
C ILE A 53 3.12 2.46 4.98
N LYS A 54 2.19 3.22 4.37
CA LYS A 54 2.25 4.67 4.23
C LYS A 54 0.99 5.30 4.82
N ILE A 55 1.18 6.25 5.73
CA ILE A 55 0.11 7.11 6.24
C ILE A 55 0.25 8.50 5.63
N TYR A 56 -0.87 9.04 5.12
CA TYR A 56 -0.97 10.37 4.53
C TYR A 56 -1.63 11.36 5.51
N PRO A 57 -0.98 12.50 5.80
CA PRO A 57 -1.49 13.46 6.76
C PRO A 57 -2.79 14.11 6.26
N GLY A 58 -3.73 14.35 7.17
CA GLY A 58 -5.02 15.00 6.90
C GLY A 58 -5.96 14.28 5.92
N ALA A 59 -5.62 13.08 5.45
CA ALA A 59 -6.46 12.32 4.52
C ALA A 59 -7.61 11.61 5.25
N PRO A 60 -8.89 11.92 4.93
CA PRO A 60 -10.08 11.32 5.57
C PRO A 60 -10.39 9.94 4.99
N HIS A 61 -11.40 9.22 5.48
CA HIS A 61 -11.81 7.98 4.82
C HIS A 61 -12.24 8.21 3.36
N GLY A 62 -11.90 7.29 2.45
CA GLY A 62 -12.28 7.37 1.03
C GLY A 62 -11.56 8.44 0.20
N TRP A 63 -10.45 8.98 0.71
CA TRP A 63 -9.68 10.09 0.11
C TRP A 63 -9.07 9.85 -1.28
N LEU A 64 -9.01 8.59 -1.72
CA LEU A 64 -8.56 8.19 -3.06
C LEU A 64 -9.66 8.34 -4.13
N ASN A 65 -10.92 8.50 -3.73
CA ASN A 65 -12.06 8.51 -4.65
C ASN A 65 -12.26 9.92 -5.24
N ASP A 66 -11.86 10.11 -6.50
CA ASP A 66 -11.93 11.36 -7.26
C ASP A 66 -13.36 11.77 -7.67
N THR A 67 -14.33 10.87 -7.55
CA THR A 67 -15.75 11.17 -7.77
C THR A 67 -16.45 11.79 -6.55
N MET A 68 -15.75 11.93 -5.41
CA MET A 68 -16.30 12.39 -4.14
C MET A 68 -15.51 13.60 -3.58
N PRO A 69 -15.82 14.83 -4.03
CA PRO A 69 -14.97 16.00 -3.83
C PRO A 69 -14.68 16.37 -2.36
N GLY A 70 -15.63 16.20 -1.42
CA GLY A 70 -15.40 16.63 -0.04
C GLY A 70 -14.42 15.73 0.73
N ARG A 71 -14.24 14.48 0.29
CA ARG A 71 -13.21 13.59 0.85
C ARG A 71 -11.99 13.40 -0.04
N TYR A 72 -12.07 13.63 -1.35
CA TYR A 72 -10.93 13.48 -2.26
C TYR A 72 -9.73 14.34 -1.84
N ARG A 73 -8.52 13.77 -1.88
CA ARG A 73 -7.26 14.49 -1.59
C ARG A 73 -6.29 14.29 -2.73
N ARG A 74 -6.41 15.11 -3.78
CA ARG A 74 -5.67 14.96 -5.04
C ARG A 74 -4.18 14.63 -4.88
N ALA A 75 -3.42 15.49 -4.19
CA ALA A 75 -1.98 15.31 -4.06
C ALA A 75 -1.61 13.99 -3.34
N ALA A 76 -2.33 13.66 -2.26
CA ALA A 76 -2.17 12.38 -1.59
C ALA A 76 -2.54 11.22 -2.54
N ALA A 77 -3.66 11.34 -3.25
CA ALA A 77 -4.21 10.29 -4.11
C ALA A 77 -3.28 9.98 -5.28
N GLU A 78 -2.75 11.00 -5.96
CA GLU A 78 -1.75 10.85 -7.01
C GLU A 78 -0.47 10.18 -6.47
N ALA A 79 0.02 10.61 -5.30
CA ALA A 79 1.20 10.00 -4.68
C ALA A 79 0.96 8.53 -4.27
N ALA A 80 -0.22 8.21 -3.76
CA ALA A 80 -0.59 6.85 -3.38
C ALA A 80 -0.80 5.95 -4.59
N TRP A 81 -1.34 6.49 -5.68
CA TRP A 81 -1.44 5.78 -6.95
C TRP A 81 -0.06 5.43 -7.50
N ALA A 82 0.86 6.42 -7.52
CA ALA A 82 2.24 6.18 -7.91
C ALA A 82 2.93 5.12 -7.02
N LEU A 83 2.69 5.15 -5.70
CA LEU A 83 3.21 4.15 -4.77
C LEU A 83 2.67 2.74 -5.05
N GLN A 84 1.38 2.60 -5.35
CA GLN A 84 0.77 1.32 -5.73
C GLN A 84 1.43 0.75 -6.98
N LEU A 85 1.54 1.55 -8.04
CA LEU A 85 2.19 1.13 -9.28
C LEU A 85 3.65 0.76 -9.07
N ALA A 86 4.40 1.55 -8.31
CA ALA A 86 5.80 1.27 -7.99
C ALA A 86 5.96 -0.02 -7.18
N PHE A 87 5.07 -0.26 -6.21
CA PHE A 87 5.05 -1.50 -5.45
C PHE A 87 4.79 -2.71 -6.35
N LEU A 88 3.75 -2.66 -7.19
CA LEU A 88 3.42 -3.75 -8.13
C LEU A 88 4.57 -4.00 -9.11
N ALA A 89 5.12 -2.95 -9.72
CA ALA A 89 6.25 -3.06 -10.64
C ALA A 89 7.46 -3.73 -9.98
N ARG A 90 7.76 -3.36 -8.72
CA ARG A 90 8.85 -3.96 -7.94
C ARG A 90 8.60 -5.44 -7.67
N VAL A 91 7.44 -5.82 -7.12
CA VAL A 91 7.19 -7.20 -6.68
C VAL A 91 6.98 -8.18 -7.84
N PHE A 92 6.56 -7.67 -8.99
CA PHE A 92 6.45 -8.46 -10.22
C PHE A 92 7.68 -8.40 -11.12
N ALA A 93 8.73 -7.65 -10.76
CA ALA A 93 9.97 -7.66 -11.53
C ALA A 93 10.55 -9.09 -11.63
N PRO A 94 11.06 -9.52 -12.79
CA PRO A 94 11.66 -10.86 -12.96
C PRO A 94 12.76 -11.18 -11.95
N GLY A 95 13.54 -10.18 -11.56
CA GLY A 95 14.63 -10.29 -10.58
C GLY A 95 14.25 -9.94 -9.14
N TYR A 96 12.96 -9.89 -8.79
CA TYR A 96 12.57 -9.61 -7.39
C TYR A 96 13.12 -10.69 -6.44
N ASP A 97 14.04 -10.29 -5.57
CA ASP A 97 14.66 -11.17 -4.58
C ASP A 97 13.68 -11.52 -3.46
N ARG A 98 13.19 -12.76 -3.48
CA ARG A 98 12.22 -13.30 -2.52
C ARG A 98 12.87 -13.83 -1.23
N SER A 99 14.20 -13.91 -1.18
CA SER A 99 14.94 -14.32 0.01
C SER A 99 15.01 -13.20 1.05
N ARG A 100 14.83 -11.94 0.62
CA ARG A 100 14.87 -10.77 1.50
C ARG A 100 13.50 -10.43 2.07
N ARG A 101 13.49 -10.05 3.35
CA ARG A 101 12.36 -9.38 3.97
C ARG A 101 12.53 -7.88 3.86
N VAL A 102 11.44 -7.19 3.50
CA VAL A 102 11.43 -5.74 3.32
C VAL A 102 10.26 -5.20 4.12
N GLN A 103 10.57 -4.44 5.17
CA GLN A 103 9.59 -3.85 6.08
C GLN A 103 9.80 -2.33 6.06
N VAL A 104 8.81 -1.60 5.55
CA VAL A 104 8.86 -0.14 5.42
C VAL A 104 7.63 0.46 6.07
N TYR A 105 7.83 1.31 7.06
CA TYR A 105 6.77 2.07 7.71
C TYR A 105 7.07 3.56 7.62
N LYS A 106 6.21 4.33 6.94
CA LYS A 106 6.30 5.79 6.89
C LYS A 106 5.00 6.41 7.37
N SER A 107 5.08 7.13 8.48
CA SER A 107 3.94 7.82 9.07
C SER A 107 4.24 9.31 9.22
N GLU A 108 3.44 10.13 8.54
CA GLU A 108 3.40 11.58 8.75
C GLU A 108 2.02 11.86 9.36
N HIS A 109 2.00 12.26 10.63
CA HIS A 109 0.80 12.55 11.40
C HIS A 109 1.09 13.64 12.43
N SER A 110 0.04 14.29 12.90
CA SER A 110 0.04 15.29 13.96
C SER A 110 0.60 14.71 15.25
N ALA A 111 1.47 15.47 15.91
CA ALA A 111 1.95 15.14 17.26
C ALA A 111 0.81 15.12 18.29
N ASN A 112 -0.29 15.82 18.01
CA ASN A 112 -1.50 15.88 18.85
C ASN A 112 -2.66 15.11 18.21
N TYR A 113 -2.36 13.97 17.55
CA TYR A 113 -3.37 13.12 16.95
C TYR A 113 -4.44 12.69 17.97
N ASP A 114 -5.70 12.90 17.61
CA ASP A 114 -6.87 12.53 18.41
C ASP A 114 -7.92 11.93 17.49
N PHE A 115 -8.05 10.60 17.55
CA PHE A 115 -8.98 9.86 16.69
C PHE A 115 -10.44 10.30 16.87
N SER A 116 -10.83 10.76 18.06
CA SER A 116 -12.21 11.17 18.34
C SER A 116 -12.64 12.41 17.54
N LYS A 117 -11.67 13.16 16.98
CA LYS A 117 -11.91 14.35 16.15
C LYS A 117 -12.01 14.03 14.67
N ASN A 118 -11.71 12.80 14.25
CA ASN A 118 -11.87 12.39 12.86
C ASN A 118 -13.37 12.25 12.55
N VAL A 119 -13.83 12.94 11.50
CA VAL A 119 -15.24 12.94 11.10
C VAL A 119 -15.38 12.44 9.67
N ARG A 120 -16.53 11.83 9.37
CA ARG A 120 -16.87 11.44 8.01
C ARG A 120 -17.02 12.69 7.15
N LEU A 121 -16.27 12.73 6.06
CA LEU A 121 -16.44 13.73 5.01
C LEU A 121 -17.20 13.12 3.85
N GLU A 122 -18.14 13.89 3.31
CA GLU A 122 -18.99 13.51 2.18
C GLU A 122 -18.37 13.91 0.84
#